data_AF-A0A3C1YBZ3-F1
#
_entry.id   AF-A0A3C1YBZ3-F1
#
_cell.length_a   1.000
_cell.length_b   1.000
_cell.length_c   1.000
_cell.angle_alpha   90.00
_cell.angle_beta   90.00
_cell.angle_gamma   90.00
#
_symmetry.space_group_name_H-M   'P 1'
#
loop_
_entity.id
_entity.type
_entity.pdbx_description
1 polymer ?
#
loop_
_entity_poly.entity_id
_entity_poly.type
_entity_poly.pdbx_seq_one_letter_code
_entity_poly.pdbx_strand_id
1 'polypeptide(L)'
;MNSVNIIFPNQLFKHSDLLDNTYPVYLVEEYLFFNHYQFHKQKLAFHRASMQFYKSYLQDLGKTVHYISATDSNSDTRRLLEKLIGEGIQEVHFINPVDNWLEKRISNA
;
A
#
# COMPACT_ATOMS: atom_id res chain seq x y z
N MET A 1 -10.94 -10.81 -14.49
CA MET A 1 -11.25 -10.09 -13.23
C MET A 1 -10.17 -9.05 -13.06
N ASN A 2 -10.55 -7.81 -12.71
CA ASN A 2 -9.63 -6.69 -12.59
C ASN A 2 -9.32 -6.51 -11.11
N SER A 3 -8.31 -7.24 -10.63
CA SER A 3 -7.96 -7.33 -9.21
C SER A 3 -6.59 -6.70 -8.98
N VAL A 4 -6.39 -6.12 -7.80
CA VAL A 4 -5.10 -5.48 -7.42
C VAL A 4 -4.69 -5.89 -6.02
N ASN A 5 -3.39 -5.85 -5.74
CA ASN A 5 -2.86 -6.01 -4.39
C ASN A 5 -2.51 -4.64 -3.79
N ILE A 6 -2.78 -4.42 -2.51
CA ILE A 6 -2.30 -3.26 -1.76
C ILE A 6 -1.37 -3.74 -0.64
N ILE A 7 -0.20 -3.11 -0.54
CA ILE A 7 0.80 -3.38 0.51
C ILE A 7 1.08 -2.09 1.28
N PHE A 8 0.96 -2.18 2.61
CA PHE A 8 1.20 -1.07 3.53
C PHE A 8 2.64 -1.06 4.10
N PRO A 9 3.10 0.05 4.70
CA PRO A 9 4.48 0.22 5.17
C PRO A 9 4.95 -0.80 6.22
N ASN A 10 4.03 -1.44 6.94
CA ASN A 10 4.30 -2.45 7.96
C ASN A 10 4.20 -3.89 7.44
N GLN A 11 3.95 -4.11 6.14
CA GLN A 11 3.66 -5.42 5.53
C GLN A 11 4.72 -5.84 4.49
N LEU A 12 5.97 -5.39 4.66
CA LEU A 12 7.08 -5.66 3.73
C LEU A 12 7.67 -7.07 3.94
N PHE A 13 6.86 -8.09 3.71
CA PHE A 13 7.23 -9.49 3.97
C PHE A 13 7.92 -10.14 2.77
N LYS A 14 9.01 -10.87 3.01
CA LYS A 14 9.70 -11.62 1.95
C LYS A 14 8.80 -12.66 1.27
N HIS A 15 7.98 -13.34 2.08
CA HIS A 15 6.98 -14.32 1.63
C HIS A 15 5.61 -13.81 2.06
N SER A 16 4.66 -13.79 1.13
CA SER A 16 3.30 -13.30 1.36
C SER A 16 2.38 -13.84 0.28
N ASP A 17 1.15 -14.19 0.65
CA ASP A 17 0.10 -14.65 -0.27
C ASP A 17 -0.21 -13.62 -1.38
N LEU A 18 0.05 -12.33 -1.13
CA LEU A 18 -0.11 -11.27 -2.13
C LEU A 18 0.93 -11.39 -3.27
N LEU A 19 2.04 -12.10 -3.03
CA LEU A 19 3.10 -12.32 -4.01
C LEU A 19 2.89 -13.61 -4.83
N ASP A 20 1.97 -14.48 -4.42
CA ASP A 20 1.70 -15.75 -5.12
C ASP A 20 0.81 -15.56 -6.36
N ASN A 21 0.09 -14.44 -6.43
CA ASN A 21 -0.73 -14.05 -7.58
C ASN A 21 0.03 -13.09 -8.54
N THR A 22 -0.57 -12.78 -9.69
CA THR A 22 0.02 -11.91 -10.73
C THR A 22 -0.60 -10.52 -10.79
N TYR A 23 -1.39 -10.12 -9.79
CA TYR A 23 -2.07 -8.83 -9.80
C TYR A 23 -1.10 -7.67 -9.56
N PRO A 24 -1.33 -6.50 -10.17
CA PRO A 24 -0.50 -5.32 -9.94
C PRO A 24 -0.53 -4.93 -8.46
N VAL A 25 0.64 -4.53 -7.95
CA VAL A 25 0.85 -4.19 -6.54
C VAL A 25 0.88 -2.68 -6.39
N TYR A 26 0.01 -2.15 -5.54
CA TYR A 26 0.05 -0.78 -5.06
C TYR A 26 0.78 -0.74 -3.72
N LEU A 27 2.00 -0.19 -3.74
CA LEU A 27 2.82 -0.03 -2.54
C LEU A 27 2.64 1.41 -2.03
N VAL A 28 1.94 1.57 -0.90
CA VAL A 28 1.38 2.86 -0.47
C VAL A 28 2.06 3.35 0.80
N GLU A 29 2.68 4.53 0.76
CA GLU A 29 3.12 5.26 1.96
C GLU A 29 1.88 5.82 2.69
N GLU A 30 1.08 4.94 3.31
CA GLU A 30 -0.25 5.25 3.83
C GLU A 30 -0.26 6.45 4.80
N TYR A 31 -1.24 7.33 4.62
CA TYR A 31 -1.42 8.59 5.35
C TYR A 31 -1.34 8.40 6.86
N LEU A 32 -1.98 7.36 7.42
CA LEU A 32 -1.94 7.08 8.86
C LEU A 32 -0.52 6.89 9.42
N PHE A 33 0.42 6.38 8.61
CA PHE A 33 1.78 6.10 9.04
C PHE A 33 2.78 7.22 8.74
N PHE A 34 2.44 8.14 7.82
CA PHE A 34 3.33 9.22 7.38
C PHE A 34 2.89 10.63 7.76
N ASN A 35 1.59 10.94 7.70
CA ASN A 35 1.09 12.32 7.71
C ASN A 35 0.04 12.60 8.79
N HIS A 36 -0.60 11.58 9.36
CA HIS A 36 -1.66 11.75 10.36
C HIS A 36 -1.19 12.45 11.64
N TYR A 37 0.08 12.27 12.01
CA TYR A 37 0.73 12.97 13.12
C TYR A 37 2.10 13.50 12.70
N GLN A 38 2.67 14.36 13.55
CA GLN A 38 4.07 14.79 13.47
C GLN A 38 4.99 13.66 13.94
N PHE A 39 5.18 12.65 13.11
CA PHE A 39 6.06 11.52 13.40
C PHE A 39 7.54 11.93 13.44
N HIS A 40 8.33 11.17 14.19
CA HIS A 40 9.78 11.37 14.25
C HIS A 40 10.42 11.19 12.86
N LYS A 41 11.28 12.13 12.45
CA LYS A 41 11.87 12.14 11.09
C LYS A 41 12.63 10.86 10.75
N GLN A 42 13.32 10.26 11.71
CA GLN A 42 14.05 8.99 11.49
C GLN A 42 13.09 7.82 11.24
N LYS A 43 11.93 7.79 11.90
CA LYS A 43 10.90 6.77 11.65
C LYS A 43 10.38 6.89 10.22
N LEU A 44 10.06 8.11 9.77
CA LEU A 44 9.60 8.37 8.41
C LEU A 44 10.66 8.00 7.36
N ALA A 45 11.91 8.40 7.59
CA ALA A 45 13.03 8.04 6.72
C ALA A 45 13.22 6.52 6.62
N PHE A 46 13.11 5.81 7.76
CA PHE A 46 13.22 4.36 7.80
C PHE A 46 12.09 3.67 7.02
N HIS A 47 10.83 4.06 7.24
CA HIS A 47 9.70 3.51 6.48
C HIS A 47 9.84 3.76 4.97
N ARG A 48 10.22 4.98 4.57
CA ARG A 48 10.42 5.28 3.14
C ARG A 48 11.55 4.43 2.55
N ALA A 49 12.69 4.33 3.23
CA ALA A 49 13.82 3.55 2.75
C ALA A 49 13.48 2.06 2.61
N SER A 50 12.81 1.47 3.60
CA SER A 50 12.40 0.07 3.55
C SER A 50 11.37 -0.18 2.44
N MET A 51 10.43 0.72 2.23
CA MET A 51 9.45 0.61 1.14
C MET A 51 10.08 0.77 -0.24
N GLN A 52 11.06 1.67 -0.43
CA GLN A 52 11.78 1.79 -1.71
C GLN A 52 12.64 0.55 -2.01
N PHE A 53 13.27 -0.01 -0.99
CA PHE A 53 13.95 -1.30 -1.11
C PHE A 53 12.95 -2.40 -1.52
N TYR A 54 11.81 -2.47 -0.83
CA TYR A 54 10.79 -3.48 -1.11
C TYR A 54 10.18 -3.32 -2.52
N LYS A 55 9.97 -2.09 -3.00
CA LYS A 55 9.59 -1.82 -4.39
C LYS A 55 10.56 -2.47 -5.36
N SER A 56 11.87 -2.26 -5.16
CA SER A 56 12.92 -2.81 -6.03
C SER A 56 12.90 -4.34 -5.98
N TYR A 57 12.79 -4.91 -4.77
CA TYR A 57 12.64 -6.36 -4.57
C TYR A 57 11.44 -6.94 -5.33
N LEU A 58 10.27 -6.29 -5.28
CA LEU A 58 9.08 -6.73 -6.02
C LEU A 58 9.26 -6.64 -7.54
N GLN A 59 9.94 -5.59 -8.02
CA GLN A 59 10.24 -5.42 -9.44
C GLN A 59 11.23 -6.49 -9.93
N ASP A 60 12.23 -6.86 -9.12
CA ASP A 60 13.16 -7.95 -9.41
C ASP A 60 12.46 -9.32 -9.46
N LEU A 61 11.36 -9.49 -8.73
CA LEU A 61 10.46 -10.64 -8.82
C LEU A 61 9.51 -10.60 -10.04
N GLY A 62 9.62 -9.58 -10.89
CA GLY A 62 8.79 -9.42 -12.09
C GLY A 62 7.37 -8.91 -11.82
N LYS A 63 7.10 -8.34 -10.64
CA LYS A 63 5.78 -7.79 -10.32
C LYS A 63 5.60 -6.38 -10.91
N THR A 64 4.39 -6.08 -11.37
CA THR A 64 4.01 -4.70 -11.71
C THR A 64 3.75 -3.92 -10.43
N VAL A 65 4.56 -2.89 -10.15
CA VAL A 65 4.48 -2.13 -8.89
C VAL A 65 4.14 -0.66 -9.16
N HIS A 66 3.02 -0.21 -8.61
CA HIS A 66 2.60 1.19 -8.54
C HIS A 66 2.96 1.74 -7.15
N TYR A 67 3.96 2.61 -7.09
CA TYR A 67 4.40 3.21 -5.83
C TYR A 67 3.68 4.53 -5.57
N ILE A 68 3.01 4.66 -4.43
CA ILE A 68 2.30 5.87 -4.03
C ILE A 68 3.04 6.49 -2.85
N SER A 69 3.62 7.67 -3.09
CA SER A 69 4.35 8.42 -2.06
C SER A 69 3.40 9.13 -1.09
N ALA A 70 3.87 9.44 0.12
CA ALA A 70 3.13 10.16 1.15
C ALA A 70 2.78 11.60 0.76
N THR A 71 3.40 12.14 -0.29
CA THR A 71 3.08 13.46 -0.86
C THR A 71 1.97 13.41 -1.90
N ASP A 72 1.56 12.21 -2.34
CA ASP A 72 0.46 12.01 -3.28
C ASP A 72 -0.87 12.02 -2.52
N SER A 73 -1.91 12.63 -3.09
CA SER A 73 -3.25 12.61 -2.49
C SER A 73 -3.83 11.21 -2.34
N ASN A 74 -3.41 10.26 -3.18
CA ASN A 74 -3.79 8.86 -3.14
C ASN A 74 -3.04 8.08 -2.05
N SER A 75 -2.15 8.71 -1.29
CA SER A 75 -1.54 8.08 -0.11
C SER A 75 -2.55 7.86 1.01
N ASP A 76 -3.72 8.51 0.96
CA ASP A 76 -4.87 8.15 1.77
C ASP A 76 -5.60 7.00 1.09
N THR A 77 -5.57 5.82 1.72
CA THR A 77 -6.20 4.60 1.18
C THR A 77 -7.65 4.81 0.73
N ARG A 78 -8.42 5.69 1.37
CA ARG A 78 -9.80 5.97 0.96
C ARG A 78 -9.87 6.54 -0.46
N ARG A 79 -9.02 7.53 -0.76
CA ARG A 79 -8.94 8.15 -2.08
C ARG A 79 -8.39 7.20 -3.13
N LEU A 80 -7.43 6.35 -2.74
CA LEU A 80 -6.93 5.31 -3.61
C LEU A 80 -8.05 4.33 -3.99
N LEU A 81 -8.83 3.86 -3.02
CA LEU A 81 -9.95 2.95 -3.26
C LEU A 81 -11.01 3.60 -4.18
N GLU A 82 -11.41 4.84 -3.91
CA GLU A 82 -12.32 5.61 -4.79
C GLU A 82 -11.80 5.67 -6.23
N LYS A 83 -10.50 5.96 -6.40
CA LYS A 83 -9.85 6.00 -7.72
C LYS A 83 -9.88 4.64 -8.40
N LEU A 84 -9.51 3.56 -7.69
CA LEU A 84 -9.46 2.21 -8.25
C LEU A 84 -10.85 1.72 -8.66
N ILE A 85 -11.88 2.03 -7.87
CA ILE A 85 -13.29 1.76 -8.22
C ILE A 85 -13.66 2.50 -9.52
N GLY A 86 -13.27 3.78 -9.64
CA GLY A 86 -13.47 4.57 -10.86
C GLY A 86 -12.73 4.03 -12.09
N GLU A 87 -11.59 3.37 -11.89
CA GLU A 87 -10.82 2.66 -12.93
C GLU A 87 -11.38 1.27 -13.27
N GLY A 88 -12.45 0.84 -12.59
CA GLY A 88 -13.11 -0.45 -12.84
C GLY A 88 -12.42 -1.64 -12.18
N ILE A 89 -11.63 -1.42 -11.13
CA ILE A 89 -11.12 -2.50 -10.26
C ILE A 89 -12.31 -3.10 -9.49
N GLN A 90 -12.38 -4.43 -9.47
CA GLN A 90 -13.48 -5.18 -8.83
C GLN A 90 -13.08 -5.75 -7.48
N GLU A 91 -11.80 -6.09 -7.31
CA GLU A 91 -11.31 -6.75 -6.09
C GLU A 91 -9.97 -6.14 -5.66
N VAL A 92 -9.85 -5.95 -4.36
CA VAL A 92 -8.63 -5.45 -3.72
C VAL A 92 -8.18 -6.47 -2.69
N HIS A 93 -6.96 -6.98 -2.87
CA HIS A 93 -6.34 -7.92 -1.94
C HIS A 93 -5.33 -7.17 -1.07
N PHE A 94 -5.42 -7.36 0.25
CA PHE A 94 -4.47 -6.80 1.20
C PHE A 94 -4.35 -7.73 2.40
N ILE A 95 -3.23 -7.67 3.11
CA ILE A 95 -3.09 -8.39 4.39
C ILE A 95 -3.84 -7.57 5.45
N ASN A 96 -4.51 -8.24 6.40
CA ASN A 96 -5.13 -7.55 7.54
C ASN A 96 -4.10 -6.58 8.17
N PRO A 97 -4.40 -5.27 8.26
CA PRO A 97 -3.45 -4.26 8.70
C PRO A 97 -3.17 -4.27 10.21
N VAL A 98 -3.97 -5.00 11.00
CA VAL A 98 -3.97 -5.03 12.48
C VAL A 98 -4.05 -3.61 13.05
N ASP A 99 -4.80 -2.74 12.38
CA ASP A 99 -5.02 -1.34 12.73
C ASP A 99 -6.51 -1.00 12.54
N ASN A 100 -7.20 -0.75 13.66
CA ASN A 100 -8.64 -0.50 13.68
C ASN A 100 -9.04 0.73 12.84
N TRP A 101 -8.16 1.74 12.73
CA TRP A 101 -8.47 2.95 11.96
C TRP A 101 -8.34 2.68 10.47
N LEU A 102 -7.28 1.97 10.07
CA LEU A 102 -7.07 1.57 8.67
C LEU A 102 -8.15 0.58 8.23
N GLU A 103 -8.52 -0.40 9.05
CA GLU A 103 -9.64 -1.31 8.78
C GLU A 103 -10.94 -0.53 8.57
N LYS A 104 -11.28 0.42 9.45
CA LYS A 104 -12.47 1.26 9.27
C LYS A 104 -12.42 2.11 8.01
N ARG A 105 -11.24 2.58 7.60
CA ARG A 105 -11.09 3.36 6.35
C ARG A 105 -11.32 2.50 5.12
N ILE A 106 -10.85 1.24 5.13
CA ILE A 106 -11.01 0.32 4.01
C ILE A 106 -12.45 -0.19 3.92
N SER A 107 -13.07 -0.54 5.05
CA SER A 107 -14.44 -1.10 5.05
C SER A 107 -15.56 -0.08 4.77
N ASN A 108 -15.28 1.22 4.89
CA ASN A 108 -16.27 2.29 4.66
C ASN A 108 -15.96 3.16 3.43
N ALA A 109 -14.94 2.80 2.64
CA ALA A 109 -14.65 3.43 1.35
C ALA A 109 -15.47 2.76 0.24
#